data_AF-A0A6I7Q315-F1
#
_entry.id   AF-A0A6I7Q315-F1
#
_cell.length_a   1.000
_cell.length_b   1.000
_cell.length_c   1.000
_cell.angle_alpha   90.00
_cell.angle_beta   90.00
_cell.angle_gamma   90.00
#
_symmetry.space_group_name_H-M   'P 1'
#
loop_
_entity.id
_entity.type
_entity.pdbx_description
1 polymer ?
#
loop_
_entity_poly.entity_id
_entity_poly.type
_entity_poly.pdbx_seq_one_letter_code
_entity_poly.pdbx_strand_id
1 'polypeptide(L)'
;MIGFLRLLLFTFCWTSFGGLEASSSQTDLFLRSLRFRAQPYALPFFELGLGSTSYISFQEGPTAKYRLFTNSMVLPNSHAFDSQSLHPFYRQNPIQLGTLAHESFHAFVANFIRRDPRYHSMNRWMEIRSQNLYRDLELSSSKNFVALEEAYASFIDAIYMTVRNLEAYLDRASRSDEGFDCSMLFSFVNRSWQTAWHHPIYGYYYNDSLVDNARAFWARFTGRDGPVLDEEQFVEISIQRADRDWISREIFLEEISEDPLQTFGFKFEAIGCPIE
;
A
#
# COMPACT_ATOMS: atom_id res chain seq x y z
N MET A 1 -8.55 8.85 -62.42
CA MET A 1 -9.05 7.85 -61.48
C MET A 1 -7.85 7.37 -60.66
N ILE A 2 -7.37 8.03 -59.60
CA ILE A 2 -7.94 8.38 -58.28
C ILE A 2 -8.71 7.23 -57.63
N GLY A 3 -8.12 6.70 -56.55
CA GLY A 3 -8.79 6.11 -55.39
C GLY A 3 -8.33 4.70 -55.04
N PHE A 4 -7.89 4.36 -53.83
CA PHE A 4 -7.71 5.10 -52.59
C PHE A 4 -6.83 4.20 -51.72
N LEU A 5 -5.53 4.50 -51.61
CA LEU A 5 -4.64 3.84 -50.66
C LEU A 5 -4.90 4.51 -49.30
N ARG A 6 -5.73 3.90 -48.45
CA ARG A 6 -5.95 4.37 -47.08
C ARG A 6 -4.72 4.05 -46.23
N LEU A 7 -3.75 4.96 -46.30
CA LEU A 7 -2.73 5.14 -45.27
C LEU A 7 -3.46 5.58 -44.00
N LEU A 8 -3.65 4.66 -43.05
CA LEU A 8 -4.05 4.99 -41.69
C LEU A 8 -2.88 5.68 -41.00
N LEU A 9 -2.75 6.99 -41.24
CA LEU A 9 -2.02 7.90 -40.38
C LEU A 9 -2.78 7.95 -39.05
N PHE A 10 -2.39 7.09 -38.12
CA PHE A 10 -2.62 7.32 -36.70
C PHE A 10 -1.81 8.55 -36.31
N THR A 11 -2.43 9.72 -36.42
CA THR A 11 -2.02 10.91 -35.69
C THR A 11 -2.19 10.60 -34.22
N PHE A 12 -1.13 10.08 -33.61
CA PHE A 12 -0.91 10.19 -32.17
C PHE A 12 -0.87 11.69 -31.86
N CYS A 13 -2.01 12.25 -31.46
CA CYS A 13 -2.05 13.52 -30.76
C CYS A 13 -1.31 13.33 -29.44
N TRP A 14 -0.01 13.55 -29.50
CA TRP A 14 0.84 13.82 -28.35
C TRP A 14 0.31 15.12 -27.74
N THR A 15 -0.65 15.00 -26.82
CA THR A 15 -0.94 16.08 -25.89
C THR A 15 0.18 16.07 -24.88
N SER A 16 1.06 17.05 -25.04
CA SER A 16 2.20 17.32 -24.19
C SER A 16 1.76 17.49 -22.73
N PHE A 17 2.42 16.72 -21.86
CA PHE A 17 2.98 17.17 -20.59
C PHE A 17 2.17 18.19 -19.78
N GLY A 18 1.22 17.68 -18.99
CA GLY A 18 0.65 18.38 -17.82
C GLY A 18 0.64 17.51 -16.55
N GLY A 19 1.38 16.40 -16.53
CA GLY A 19 1.22 15.32 -15.54
C GLY A 19 2.04 15.44 -14.25
N LEU A 20 2.82 16.51 -14.06
CA LEU A 20 3.62 16.70 -12.83
C LEU A 20 3.06 17.77 -11.89
N GLU A 21 2.27 18.72 -12.40
CA GLU A 21 1.69 19.77 -11.55
C GLU A 21 0.39 19.33 -10.88
N ALA A 22 -0.42 18.50 -11.53
CA ALA A 22 -1.69 18.03 -10.97
C ALA A 22 -1.48 17.19 -9.70
N SER A 23 -0.66 16.13 -9.72
CA SER A 23 -0.53 15.23 -8.56
C SER A 23 0.12 15.86 -7.33
N SER A 24 1.09 16.76 -7.50
CA SER A 24 1.71 17.47 -6.38
C SER A 24 0.66 18.24 -5.59
N SER A 25 -0.19 19.02 -6.26
CA SER A 25 -1.27 19.76 -5.60
C SER A 25 -2.30 18.87 -4.90
N GLN A 26 -2.61 17.68 -5.45
CA GLN A 26 -3.59 16.76 -4.87
C GLN A 26 -3.08 16.10 -3.57
N THR A 27 -1.76 15.95 -3.41
CA THR A 27 -1.13 15.26 -2.26
C THR A 27 -0.45 16.23 -1.28
N ASP A 28 -0.20 17.47 -1.68
CA ASP A 28 0.57 18.47 -0.94
C ASP A 28 0.07 18.70 0.49
N LEU A 29 -1.24 18.86 0.67
CA LEU A 29 -1.83 19.07 1.99
C LEU A 29 -1.58 17.88 2.90
N PHE A 30 -1.73 16.66 2.37
CA PHE A 30 -1.43 15.43 3.09
C PHE A 30 0.05 15.35 3.46
N LEU A 31 0.96 15.44 2.48
CA LEU A 31 2.40 15.29 2.68
C LEU A 31 2.97 16.34 3.63
N ARG A 32 2.53 17.60 3.53
CA ARG A 32 2.92 18.64 4.50
C ARG A 32 2.43 18.28 5.90
N SER A 33 1.17 17.88 6.05
CA SER A 33 0.63 17.52 7.36
C SER A 33 1.30 16.29 7.99
N LEU A 34 1.71 15.31 7.17
CA LEU A 34 2.50 14.14 7.60
C LEU A 34 3.84 14.61 8.18
N ARG A 35 4.60 15.41 7.42
CA ARG A 35 5.91 15.94 7.83
C ARG A 35 5.85 16.81 9.07
N PHE A 36 4.79 17.60 9.28
CA PHE A 36 4.77 18.54 10.41
C PHE A 36 4.11 17.99 11.67
N ARG A 37 3.23 16.99 11.57
CA ARG A 37 2.41 16.53 12.72
C ARG A 37 2.53 15.05 13.05
N ALA A 38 3.19 14.26 12.21
CA ALA A 38 3.33 12.82 12.38
C ALA A 38 4.76 12.34 12.07
N GLN A 39 5.76 13.14 12.49
CA GLN A 39 7.20 12.91 12.26
C GLN A 39 7.70 11.47 12.49
N PRO A 40 7.30 10.70 13.51
CA PRO A 40 7.76 9.30 13.64
C PRO A 40 7.21 8.37 12.54
N TYR A 41 6.19 8.80 11.79
CA TYR A 41 5.54 8.00 10.74
C TYR A 41 5.65 8.67 9.36
N ALA A 42 6.53 9.66 9.20
CA ALA A 42 6.84 10.26 7.90
C ALA A 42 7.80 9.35 7.11
N LEU A 43 7.32 8.15 6.79
CA LEU A 43 8.14 7.08 6.23
C LEU A 43 8.40 7.32 4.73
N PRO A 44 9.63 7.09 4.22
CA PRO A 44 9.98 7.42 2.85
C PRO A 44 9.10 6.75 1.80
N PHE A 45 8.68 5.50 2.00
CA PHE A 45 7.82 4.81 1.04
C PHE A 45 6.49 5.54 0.84
N PHE A 46 5.95 6.14 1.91
CA PHE A 46 4.68 6.83 1.87
C PHE A 46 4.79 8.14 1.09
N GLU A 47 5.85 8.92 1.38
CA GLU A 47 6.11 10.18 0.68
C GLU A 47 6.49 9.97 -0.79
N LEU A 48 7.42 9.06 -1.05
CA LEU A 48 7.90 8.77 -2.40
C LEU A 48 6.80 8.11 -3.23
N GLY A 49 6.05 7.16 -2.64
CA GLY A 49 4.91 6.50 -3.27
C GLY A 49 3.88 7.52 -3.76
N LEU A 50 3.27 8.27 -2.83
CA LEU A 50 2.26 9.29 -3.18
C LEU A 50 2.82 10.35 -4.14
N GLY A 51 4.01 10.89 -3.84
CA GLY A 51 4.62 11.95 -4.62
C GLY A 51 5.02 11.53 -6.04
N SER A 52 5.11 10.23 -6.31
CA SER A 52 5.41 9.71 -7.65
C SER A 52 4.18 9.42 -8.50
N THR A 53 2.97 9.43 -7.93
CA THR A 53 1.74 9.22 -8.69
C THR A 53 1.50 10.39 -9.65
N SER A 54 0.95 10.10 -10.83
CA SER A 54 0.62 11.11 -11.85
C SER A 54 -0.71 11.81 -11.59
N TYR A 55 -1.68 11.13 -10.97
CA TYR A 55 -2.92 11.73 -10.47
C TYR A 55 -3.64 10.79 -9.50
N ILE A 56 -4.56 11.36 -8.72
CA ILE A 56 -5.49 10.63 -7.85
C ILE A 56 -6.93 10.92 -8.31
N SER A 57 -7.72 9.88 -8.55
CA SER A 57 -9.16 10.01 -8.81
C SER A 57 -9.97 9.48 -7.63
N PHE A 58 -11.00 10.23 -7.23
CA PHE A 58 -11.91 9.83 -6.16
C PHE A 58 -13.21 9.28 -6.75
N GLN A 59 -13.69 8.15 -6.23
CA GLN A 59 -14.91 7.50 -6.69
C GLN A 59 -15.79 7.03 -5.54
N GLU A 60 -17.07 6.79 -5.83
CA GLU A 60 -17.99 6.15 -4.88
C GLU A 60 -17.63 4.67 -4.70
N GLY A 61 -17.83 4.16 -3.48
CA GLY A 61 -17.55 2.77 -3.11
C GLY A 61 -16.24 2.58 -2.32
N PRO A 62 -15.96 1.35 -1.86
CA PRO A 62 -14.82 1.05 -1.00
C PRO A 62 -13.51 0.81 -1.78
N THR A 63 -13.55 0.79 -3.11
CA THR A 63 -12.42 0.37 -3.93
C THR A 63 -11.30 1.41 -3.92
N ALA A 64 -10.15 1.01 -3.38
CA ALA A 64 -8.86 1.63 -3.64
C ALA A 64 -8.09 0.77 -4.65
N LYS A 65 -7.32 1.41 -5.54
CA LYS A 65 -6.45 0.71 -6.50
C LYS A 65 -5.38 1.61 -7.09
N TYR A 66 -4.13 1.18 -7.03
CA TYR A 66 -3.04 1.72 -7.83
C TYR A 66 -3.03 1.09 -9.22
N ARG A 67 -2.92 1.93 -10.24
CA ARG A 67 -2.92 1.53 -11.66
C ARG A 67 -1.53 1.75 -12.25
N LEU A 68 -0.79 0.65 -12.40
CA LEU A 68 0.60 0.67 -12.90
C LEU A 68 0.75 1.35 -14.27
N PHE A 69 -0.17 1.10 -15.21
CA PHE A 69 -0.07 1.63 -16.57
C PHE A 69 -0.23 3.15 -16.65
N THR A 70 -1.19 3.70 -15.91
CA THR A 70 -1.46 5.14 -15.85
C THR A 70 -0.69 5.85 -14.74
N ASN A 71 0.05 5.09 -13.92
CA ASN A 71 0.72 5.58 -12.71
C ASN A 71 -0.23 6.44 -11.85
N SER A 72 -1.42 5.92 -11.56
CA SER A 72 -2.48 6.68 -10.89
C SER A 72 -3.10 5.90 -9.75
N MET A 73 -3.64 6.59 -8.75
CA MET A 73 -4.43 5.97 -7.70
C MET A 73 -5.89 6.27 -7.87
N VAL A 74 -6.71 5.27 -7.60
CA VAL A 74 -8.15 5.41 -7.42
C VAL A 74 -8.43 5.21 -5.95
N LEU A 75 -9.12 6.15 -5.32
CA LEU A 75 -9.44 6.10 -3.90
C LEU A 75 -10.93 6.35 -3.66
N PRO A 76 -11.50 5.82 -2.56
CA PRO A 76 -12.85 6.19 -2.14
C PRO A 76 -13.01 7.69 -1.90
N ASN A 77 -14.20 8.22 -2.18
CA ASN A 77 -14.56 9.63 -1.91
C ASN A 77 -14.31 10.06 -0.46
N SER A 78 -14.27 9.12 0.48
CA SER A 78 -13.96 9.41 1.88
C SER A 78 -12.54 9.95 2.11
N HIS A 79 -11.62 9.76 1.15
CA HIS A 79 -10.27 10.33 1.21
C HIS A 79 -10.19 11.76 0.67
N ALA A 80 -11.24 12.23 -0.03
CA ALA A 80 -11.21 13.49 -0.75
C ALA A 80 -11.55 14.68 0.17
N PHE A 81 -10.61 15.63 0.28
CA PHE A 81 -10.95 17.02 0.54
C PHE A 81 -11.41 17.64 -0.80
N ASP A 82 -12.50 18.40 -0.78
CA ASP A 82 -13.00 19.20 -1.92
C ASP A 82 -13.04 18.54 -3.32
N SER A 83 -13.21 17.21 -3.38
CA SER A 83 -13.23 16.35 -4.58
C SER A 83 -11.96 16.34 -5.44
N GLN A 84 -10.94 17.13 -5.09
CA GLN A 84 -9.71 17.27 -5.88
C GLN A 84 -8.45 16.89 -5.12
N SER A 85 -8.45 16.99 -3.78
CA SER A 85 -7.25 16.81 -2.97
C SER A 85 -7.42 15.75 -1.89
N LEU A 86 -6.33 15.17 -1.40
CA LEU A 86 -6.38 14.30 -0.22
C LEU A 86 -6.67 15.12 1.04
N HIS A 87 -7.50 14.57 1.93
CA HIS A 87 -7.58 15.07 3.29
C HIS A 87 -6.19 15.12 3.92
N PRO A 88 -5.87 16.16 4.71
CA PRO A 88 -4.63 16.17 5.47
C PRO A 88 -4.59 14.97 6.42
N PHE A 89 -3.39 14.47 6.73
CA PHE A 89 -3.12 13.28 7.53
C PHE A 89 -3.98 13.19 8.80
N TYR A 90 -4.05 14.27 9.57
CA TYR A 90 -4.79 14.32 10.84
C TYR A 90 -6.33 14.32 10.70
N ARG A 91 -6.86 14.42 9.47
CA ARG A 91 -8.30 14.29 9.18
C ARG A 91 -8.66 12.92 8.61
N GLN A 92 -7.67 12.10 8.26
CA GLN A 92 -7.93 10.74 7.81
C GLN A 92 -8.09 9.82 9.02
N ASN A 93 -9.08 8.94 8.95
CA ASN A 93 -9.26 7.90 9.96
C ASN A 93 -8.24 6.76 9.75
N PRO A 94 -8.08 5.85 10.73
CA PRO A 94 -7.09 4.78 10.65
C PRO A 94 -7.23 3.85 9.43
N ILE A 95 -8.46 3.53 9.01
CA ILE A 95 -8.72 2.69 7.82
C ILE A 95 -8.21 3.41 6.58
N GLN A 96 -8.53 4.69 6.44
CA GLN A 96 -8.09 5.50 5.30
C GLN A 96 -6.57 5.61 5.24
N LEU A 97 -5.91 5.78 6.38
CA LEU A 97 -4.44 5.83 6.43
C LEU A 97 -3.81 4.49 6.05
N GLY A 98 -4.39 3.37 6.49
CA GLY A 98 -3.97 2.04 6.09
C GLY A 98 -4.12 1.80 4.59
N THR A 99 -5.30 2.08 4.03
CA THR A 99 -5.55 2.00 2.59
C THR A 99 -4.60 2.90 1.79
N LEU A 100 -4.34 4.12 2.26
CA LEU A 100 -3.43 5.01 1.56
C LEU A 100 -1.97 4.50 1.65
N ALA A 101 -1.56 3.93 2.76
CA ALA A 101 -0.24 3.30 2.91
C ALA A 101 -0.08 2.10 1.97
N HIS A 102 -1.11 1.26 1.84
CA HIS A 102 -1.20 0.15 0.90
C HIS A 102 -0.91 0.61 -0.54
N GLU A 103 -1.70 1.57 -1.04
CA GLU A 103 -1.55 2.06 -2.41
C GLU A 103 -0.23 2.79 -2.62
N SER A 104 0.25 3.50 -1.60
CA SER A 104 1.55 4.17 -1.64
C SER A 104 2.69 3.18 -1.78
N PHE A 105 2.59 2.01 -1.16
CA PHE A 105 3.58 0.95 -1.32
C PHE A 105 3.62 0.43 -2.75
N HIS A 106 2.47 0.19 -3.40
CA HIS A 106 2.44 -0.18 -4.83
C HIS A 106 3.10 0.88 -5.73
N ALA A 107 2.78 2.15 -5.51
CA ALA A 107 3.40 3.25 -6.24
C ALA A 107 4.92 3.31 -5.99
N PHE A 108 5.36 3.08 -4.76
CA PHE A 108 6.77 3.04 -4.39
C PHE A 108 7.51 1.87 -5.07
N VAL A 109 6.90 0.67 -5.09
CA VAL A 109 7.45 -0.50 -5.77
C VAL A 109 7.62 -0.23 -7.27
N ALA A 110 6.56 0.28 -7.90
CA ALA A 110 6.50 0.53 -9.34
C ALA A 110 7.48 1.60 -9.82
N ASN A 111 7.63 2.69 -9.06
CA ASN A 111 8.39 3.87 -9.49
C ASN A 111 9.81 3.91 -8.94
N PHE A 112 10.09 3.25 -7.81
CA PHE A 112 11.41 3.27 -7.18
C PHE A 112 12.03 1.89 -7.09
N ILE A 113 11.44 0.94 -6.36
CA ILE A 113 12.07 -0.37 -6.12
C ILE A 113 12.48 -1.02 -7.45
N ARG A 114 11.57 -1.06 -8.43
CA ARG A 114 11.80 -1.72 -9.72
C ARG A 114 12.63 -0.93 -10.73
N ARG A 115 12.87 0.37 -10.51
CA ARG A 115 13.41 1.27 -11.54
C ARG A 115 14.68 2.00 -11.13
N ASP A 116 14.78 2.36 -9.86
CA ASP A 116 15.87 3.19 -9.35
C ASP A 116 17.03 2.31 -8.83
N PRO A 117 18.27 2.51 -9.32
CA PRO A 117 19.46 1.80 -8.87
C PRO A 117 19.65 1.70 -7.35
N ARG A 118 19.22 2.73 -6.62
CA ARG A 118 19.36 2.80 -5.16
C ARG A 118 18.60 1.70 -4.43
N TYR A 119 17.55 1.15 -5.05
CA TYR A 119 16.67 0.14 -4.45
C TYR A 119 16.86 -1.26 -5.04
N HIS A 120 17.96 -1.51 -5.78
CA HIS A 120 18.22 -2.82 -6.39
C HIS A 120 18.25 -3.98 -5.39
N SER A 121 18.77 -3.76 -4.18
CA SER A 121 18.77 -4.78 -3.12
C SER A 121 17.34 -5.15 -2.71
N MET A 122 16.45 -4.17 -2.58
CA MET A 122 15.04 -4.37 -2.26
C MET A 122 14.32 -5.11 -3.38
N ASN A 123 14.54 -4.73 -4.64
CA ASN A 123 13.94 -5.42 -5.78
C ASN A 123 14.39 -6.89 -5.83
N ARG A 124 15.70 -7.11 -5.70
CA ARG A 124 16.27 -8.46 -5.70
C ARG A 124 15.73 -9.31 -4.56
N TRP A 125 15.53 -8.73 -3.38
CA TRP A 125 14.87 -9.42 -2.26
C TRP A 125 13.47 -9.87 -2.66
N MET A 126 12.61 -8.96 -3.13
CA MET A 126 11.24 -9.29 -3.52
C MET A 126 11.17 -10.34 -4.64
N GLU A 127 12.06 -10.28 -5.63
CA GLU A 127 12.14 -11.26 -6.72
C GLU A 127 12.53 -12.66 -6.23
N ILE A 128 13.59 -12.77 -5.42
CA ILE A 128 14.04 -14.06 -4.88
C ILE A 128 13.00 -14.59 -3.89
N ARG A 129 12.46 -13.71 -3.05
CA ARG A 129 11.54 -14.09 -1.99
C ARG A 129 10.22 -14.61 -2.54
N SER A 130 9.66 -13.93 -3.54
CA SER A 130 8.40 -14.35 -4.18
C SER A 130 8.52 -15.74 -4.82
N GLN A 131 9.64 -16.03 -5.48
CA GLN A 131 9.90 -17.35 -6.07
C GLN A 131 10.05 -18.45 -5.01
N ASN A 132 10.68 -18.14 -3.88
CA ASN A 132 10.88 -19.11 -2.80
C ASN A 132 9.61 -19.35 -1.99
N LEU A 133 8.86 -18.29 -1.67
CA LEU A 133 7.66 -18.37 -0.86
C LEU A 133 6.53 -19.11 -1.60
N TYR A 134 6.40 -18.86 -2.91
CA TYR A 134 5.33 -19.40 -3.74
C TYR A 134 5.80 -20.46 -4.74
N ARG A 135 6.95 -21.09 -4.47
CA ARG A 135 7.58 -22.08 -5.36
C ARG A 135 6.63 -23.20 -5.78
N ASP A 136 5.78 -23.62 -4.85
CA ASP A 136 4.95 -24.81 -5.01
C ASP A 136 3.58 -24.50 -5.66
N LEU A 137 3.31 -23.24 -6.03
CA LEU A 137 2.01 -22.80 -6.60
C LEU A 137 1.95 -22.83 -8.14
N GLU A 138 3.01 -23.23 -8.82
CA GLU A 138 3.09 -23.27 -10.31
C GLU A 138 2.69 -21.95 -11.01
N LEU A 139 2.90 -20.80 -10.34
CA LEU A 139 2.61 -19.48 -10.90
C LEU A 139 3.81 -18.96 -11.73
N SER A 140 3.52 -18.06 -12.68
CA SER A 140 4.60 -17.34 -13.38
C SER A 140 5.37 -16.44 -12.41
N SER A 141 6.65 -16.15 -12.70
CA SER A 141 7.46 -15.26 -11.85
C SER A 141 6.82 -13.89 -11.63
N SER A 142 6.09 -13.38 -12.63
CA SER A 142 5.35 -12.11 -12.50
C SER A 142 4.18 -12.23 -11.52
N LYS A 143 3.41 -13.33 -11.55
CA LYS A 143 2.29 -13.55 -10.62
C LYS A 143 2.78 -13.79 -9.19
N ASN A 144 3.90 -14.51 -9.03
CA ASN A 144 4.57 -14.65 -7.73
C ASN A 144 4.97 -13.29 -7.15
N PHE A 145 5.58 -12.42 -7.97
CA PHE A 145 5.99 -11.09 -7.52
C PHE A 145 4.78 -10.25 -7.11
N VAL A 146 3.73 -10.19 -7.93
CA VAL A 146 2.50 -9.44 -7.64
C VAL A 146 1.85 -9.96 -6.35
N ALA A 147 1.73 -11.27 -6.17
CA ALA A 147 1.20 -11.83 -4.93
C ALA A 147 2.02 -11.47 -3.69
N LEU A 148 3.35 -11.38 -3.80
CA LEU A 148 4.18 -10.94 -2.68
C LEU A 148 4.00 -9.44 -2.40
N GLU A 149 3.95 -8.64 -3.47
CA GLU A 149 3.72 -7.20 -3.40
C GLU A 149 2.40 -6.88 -2.69
N GLU A 150 1.30 -7.53 -3.09
CA GLU A 150 -0.01 -7.41 -2.43
C GLU A 150 0.04 -7.85 -0.96
N ALA A 151 0.69 -8.98 -0.66
CA ALA A 151 0.81 -9.43 0.72
C ALA A 151 1.60 -8.43 1.59
N TYR A 152 2.63 -7.80 1.03
CA TYR A 152 3.39 -6.75 1.74
C TYR A 152 2.54 -5.49 1.91
N ALA A 153 1.83 -5.06 0.87
CA ALA A 153 0.93 -3.91 0.92
C ALA A 153 -0.19 -4.12 1.95
N SER A 154 -0.80 -5.30 2.01
CA SER A 154 -1.81 -5.66 3.01
C SER A 154 -1.26 -5.73 4.43
N PHE A 155 -0.02 -6.20 4.63
CA PHE A 155 0.61 -6.13 5.95
C PHE A 155 0.85 -4.68 6.36
N ILE A 156 1.36 -3.84 5.45
CA ILE A 156 1.57 -2.40 5.69
C ILE A 156 0.25 -1.72 6.05
N ASP A 157 -0.84 -1.98 5.32
CA ASP A 157 -2.19 -1.50 5.63
C ASP A 157 -2.60 -1.83 7.07
N ALA A 158 -2.61 -3.12 7.40
CA ALA A 158 -3.04 -3.63 8.69
C ALA A 158 -2.21 -3.03 9.84
N ILE A 159 -0.90 -2.94 9.64
CA ILE A 159 0.02 -2.37 10.61
C ILE A 159 -0.21 -0.86 10.77
N TYR A 160 -0.31 -0.10 9.69
CA TYR A 160 -0.60 1.34 9.77
C TYR A 160 -1.93 1.61 10.46
N MET A 161 -2.98 0.90 10.06
CA MET A 161 -4.31 1.01 10.69
C MET A 161 -4.23 0.71 12.19
N THR A 162 -3.50 -0.34 12.58
CA THR A 162 -3.34 -0.72 14.00
C THR A 162 -2.58 0.32 14.79
N VAL A 163 -1.44 0.81 14.28
CA VAL A 163 -0.66 1.90 14.91
C VAL A 163 -1.57 3.09 15.18
N ARG A 164 -2.31 3.56 14.17
CA ARG A 164 -3.17 4.74 14.30
C ARG A 164 -4.34 4.52 15.26
N ASN A 165 -4.91 3.32 15.30
CA ASN A 165 -5.95 2.96 16.26
C ASN A 165 -5.43 2.96 17.71
N LEU A 166 -4.26 2.38 17.94
CA LEU A 166 -3.64 2.34 19.27
C LEU A 166 -3.19 3.72 19.73
N GLU A 167 -2.66 4.55 18.85
CA GLU A 167 -2.37 5.95 19.17
C GLU A 167 -3.63 6.73 19.53
N ALA A 168 -4.72 6.58 18.77
CA ALA A 168 -5.98 7.24 19.09
C ALA A 168 -6.54 6.76 20.45
N TYR A 169 -6.26 5.52 20.83
CA TYR A 169 -6.59 5.00 22.15
C TYR A 169 -5.72 5.62 23.26
N LEU A 170 -4.39 5.67 23.06
CA LEU A 170 -3.45 6.31 23.99
C LEU A 170 -3.74 7.82 24.16
N ASP A 171 -4.05 8.52 23.08
CA ASP A 171 -4.42 9.94 23.09
C ASP A 171 -5.76 10.21 23.81
N ARG A 172 -6.66 9.21 23.88
CA ARG A 172 -7.88 9.31 24.70
C ARG A 172 -7.58 9.03 26.17
N ALA A 173 -6.76 8.02 26.45
CA ALA A 173 -6.35 7.68 27.81
C ALA A 173 -5.65 8.87 28.50
N SER A 174 -4.81 9.61 27.77
CA SER A 174 -4.10 10.78 28.30
C SER A 174 -4.98 11.98 28.65
N ARG A 175 -6.22 12.01 28.15
CA ARG A 175 -7.20 13.09 28.40
C ARG A 175 -8.26 12.71 29.42
N SER A 176 -8.20 11.49 29.96
CA SER A 176 -9.13 11.03 30.98
C SER A 176 -8.75 11.64 32.34
N ASP A 177 -9.71 12.23 33.03
CA ASP A 177 -9.54 12.71 34.41
C ASP A 177 -9.43 11.54 35.42
N GLU A 178 -9.86 10.34 35.01
CA GLU A 178 -9.67 9.11 35.78
C GLU A 178 -8.24 8.60 35.56
N GLY A 179 -7.46 8.51 36.64
CA GLY A 179 -6.11 7.95 36.60
C GLY A 179 -6.09 6.57 35.95
N PHE A 180 -5.16 6.34 35.03
CA PHE A 180 -5.01 5.09 34.30
C PHE A 180 -3.93 4.21 34.95
N ASP A 181 -4.15 2.90 34.92
CA ASP A 181 -3.13 1.92 35.27
C ASP A 181 -2.24 1.67 34.04
N CYS A 182 -1.00 2.12 34.11
CA CYS A 182 -0.01 1.93 33.05
C CYS A 182 0.21 0.45 32.69
N SER A 183 0.10 -0.46 33.66
CA SER A 183 0.25 -1.89 33.43
C SER A 183 -0.89 -2.46 32.59
N MET A 184 -2.13 -2.01 32.85
CA MET A 184 -3.29 -2.39 32.05
C MET A 184 -3.20 -1.81 30.64
N LEU A 185 -2.78 -0.55 30.53
CA LEU A 185 -2.62 0.14 29.26
C LEU A 185 -1.55 -0.54 28.38
N PHE A 186 -0.39 -0.82 28.96
CA PHE A 186 0.69 -1.55 28.29
C PHE A 186 0.23 -2.95 27.87
N SER A 187 -0.46 -3.68 28.75
CA SER A 187 -0.97 -5.03 28.45
C SER A 187 -1.96 -5.02 27.28
N PHE A 188 -2.83 -4.01 27.20
CA PHE A 188 -3.77 -3.84 26.10
C PHE A 188 -3.07 -3.55 24.77
N VAL A 189 -2.15 -2.58 24.77
CA VAL A 189 -1.38 -2.19 23.57
C VAL A 189 -0.54 -3.36 23.10
N ASN A 190 0.21 -4.02 23.99
CA ASN A 190 1.02 -5.18 23.66
C ASN A 190 0.17 -6.30 23.04
N ARG A 191 -0.94 -6.70 23.68
CA ARG A 191 -1.81 -7.75 23.14
C ARG A 191 -2.34 -7.40 21.75
N SER A 192 -2.81 -6.17 21.57
CA SER A 192 -3.38 -5.71 20.30
C SER A 192 -2.31 -5.66 19.21
N TRP A 193 -1.13 -5.17 19.55
CA TRP A 193 0.02 -5.09 18.66
C TRP A 193 0.50 -6.47 18.23
N GLN A 194 0.72 -7.38 19.19
CA GLN A 194 1.13 -8.75 18.89
C GLN A 194 0.10 -9.48 18.04
N THR A 195 -1.20 -9.26 18.28
CA THR A 195 -2.26 -9.85 17.46
C THR A 195 -2.18 -9.36 16.00
N ALA A 196 -2.01 -8.05 15.79
CA ALA A 196 -1.89 -7.49 14.46
C ALA A 196 -0.59 -7.91 13.76
N TRP A 197 0.53 -7.83 14.48
CA TRP A 197 1.85 -8.21 13.97
C TRP A 197 1.89 -9.67 13.54
N HIS A 198 1.26 -10.56 14.31
CA HIS A 198 1.26 -11.98 14.02
C HIS A 198 0.15 -12.47 13.10
N HIS A 199 -0.81 -11.62 12.74
CA HIS A 199 -1.94 -11.99 11.90
C HIS A 199 -1.49 -12.56 10.54
N PRO A 200 -2.00 -13.73 10.10
CA PRO A 200 -1.68 -14.26 8.79
C PRO A 200 -2.08 -13.26 7.69
N ILE A 201 -1.12 -12.88 6.83
CA ILE A 201 -1.36 -12.03 5.67
C ILE A 201 -1.06 -12.82 4.40
N TYR A 202 -2.02 -12.79 3.48
CA TYR A 202 -2.01 -13.53 2.22
C TYR A 202 -1.92 -12.56 1.05
N GLY A 203 -1.32 -13.00 -0.04
CA GLY A 203 -1.28 -12.26 -1.29
C GLY A 203 -2.44 -12.62 -2.21
N TYR A 204 -2.58 -11.86 -3.29
CA TYR A 204 -3.43 -12.23 -4.42
C TYR A 204 -2.82 -11.72 -5.72
N TYR A 205 -3.33 -12.21 -6.85
CA TYR A 205 -2.99 -11.71 -8.17
C TYR A 205 -4.22 -11.66 -9.08
N TYR A 206 -4.15 -10.92 -10.18
CA TYR A 206 -5.21 -10.87 -11.17
C TYR A 206 -4.92 -11.79 -12.37
N ASN A 207 -5.98 -12.35 -12.97
CA ASN A 207 -5.91 -13.04 -14.26
C ASN A 207 -6.03 -12.04 -15.42
N ASP A 208 -5.02 -11.20 -15.61
CA ASP A 208 -5.05 -10.05 -16.54
C ASP A 208 -3.91 -10.07 -17.59
N SER A 209 -3.06 -11.09 -17.59
CA SER A 209 -1.93 -11.16 -18.54
C SER A 209 -2.40 -11.43 -19.98
N LEU A 210 -1.55 -11.11 -20.98
CA LEU A 210 -1.83 -11.48 -22.39
C LEU A 210 -2.09 -12.98 -22.56
N VAL A 211 -1.41 -13.81 -21.76
CA VAL A 211 -1.58 -15.26 -21.77
C VAL A 211 -2.94 -15.65 -21.18
N ASP A 212 -3.35 -15.02 -20.08
CA ASP A 212 -4.66 -15.26 -19.46
C ASP A 212 -5.80 -14.78 -20.37
N ASN A 213 -5.63 -13.61 -20.98
CA ASN A 213 -6.53 -13.08 -22.00
C ASN A 213 -6.66 -14.03 -23.20
N ALA A 214 -5.54 -14.56 -23.70
CA ALA A 214 -5.56 -15.53 -24.78
C ALA A 214 -6.24 -16.85 -24.37
N ARG A 215 -6.02 -17.34 -23.14
CA ARG A 215 -6.70 -18.53 -22.60
C ARG A 215 -8.19 -18.29 -22.45
N ALA A 216 -8.61 -17.16 -21.89
CA ALA A 216 -10.01 -16.78 -21.74
C ALA A 216 -10.69 -16.64 -23.12
N PHE A 217 -10.02 -16.01 -24.08
CA PHE A 217 -10.48 -15.93 -25.46
C PHE A 217 -10.64 -17.33 -26.10
N TRP A 218 -9.63 -18.19 -25.98
CA TRP A 218 -9.69 -19.56 -26.51
C TRP A 218 -10.76 -20.42 -25.86
N ALA A 219 -10.96 -20.30 -24.55
CA ALA A 219 -12.03 -20.99 -23.83
C ALA A 219 -13.41 -20.56 -24.34
N ARG A 220 -13.64 -19.25 -24.49
CA ARG A 220 -14.87 -18.71 -25.11
C ARG A 220 -15.06 -19.20 -26.55
N PHE A 221 -13.99 -19.21 -27.35
CA PHE A 221 -14.04 -19.69 -28.72
C PHE A 221 -14.37 -21.19 -28.83
N THR A 222 -13.93 -21.99 -27.85
CA THR A 222 -14.16 -23.45 -27.81
C THR A 222 -15.40 -23.86 -27.02
N GLY A 223 -16.19 -22.91 -26.54
CA GLY A 223 -17.41 -23.17 -25.76
C GLY A 223 -17.14 -23.79 -24.38
N ARG A 224 -15.96 -23.57 -23.81
CA ARG A 224 -15.59 -23.98 -22.46
C ARG A 224 -15.64 -22.80 -21.50
N ASP A 225 -15.87 -23.08 -20.22
CA ASP A 225 -15.69 -22.08 -19.18
C ASP A 225 -14.20 -21.72 -19.09
N GLY A 226 -13.93 -20.44 -19.34
CA GLY A 226 -12.60 -19.85 -19.25
C GLY A 226 -12.37 -19.21 -17.88
N PRO A 227 -11.11 -18.90 -17.54
CA PRO A 227 -10.83 -18.09 -16.36
C PRO A 227 -11.56 -16.74 -16.47
N VAL A 228 -12.19 -16.32 -15.38
CA VAL A 228 -12.76 -14.98 -15.25
C VAL A 228 -11.60 -13.99 -15.20
N LEU A 229 -11.60 -13.04 -16.13
CA LEU A 229 -10.61 -11.97 -16.19
C LEU A 229 -10.95 -10.94 -15.11
N ASP A 230 -9.93 -10.24 -14.63
CA ASP A 230 -10.03 -9.21 -13.57
C ASP A 230 -10.55 -9.73 -12.20
N GLU A 231 -10.62 -11.05 -12.01
CA GLU A 231 -10.90 -11.65 -10.71
C GLU A 231 -9.62 -11.85 -9.90
N GLU A 232 -9.67 -11.49 -8.62
CA GLU A 232 -8.60 -11.71 -7.65
C GLU A 232 -8.47 -13.20 -7.34
N GLN A 233 -7.25 -13.71 -7.41
CA GLN A 233 -6.90 -15.08 -7.07
C GLN A 233 -6.03 -15.04 -5.83
N PHE A 234 -6.60 -15.42 -4.68
CA PHE A 234 -5.90 -15.43 -3.41
C PHE A 234 -4.89 -16.57 -3.34
N VAL A 235 -3.74 -16.27 -2.74
CA VAL A 235 -2.67 -17.22 -2.48
C VAL A 235 -2.70 -17.60 -1.00
N GLU A 236 -3.05 -18.86 -0.70
CA GLU A 236 -3.16 -19.38 0.67
C GLU A 236 -1.81 -19.64 1.37
N ILE A 237 -0.74 -18.97 0.95
CA ILE A 237 0.57 -18.99 1.60
C ILE A 237 0.81 -17.63 2.22
N SER A 238 0.90 -17.58 3.55
CA SER A 238 1.11 -16.34 4.26
C SER A 238 2.58 -15.89 4.26
N ILE A 239 2.82 -14.58 4.31
CA ILE A 239 4.15 -14.03 4.59
C ILE A 239 4.69 -14.55 5.93
N GLN A 240 5.99 -14.71 6.01
CA GLN A 240 6.68 -15.26 7.17
C GLN A 240 7.37 -14.17 7.98
N ARG A 241 7.94 -14.52 9.14
CA ARG A 241 8.66 -13.58 10.00
C ARG A 241 9.73 -12.78 9.26
N ALA A 242 10.54 -13.45 8.43
CA ALA A 242 11.59 -12.80 7.65
C ALA A 242 11.08 -11.68 6.73
N ASP A 243 9.83 -11.78 6.27
CA ASP A 243 9.20 -10.76 5.44
C ASP A 243 8.81 -9.54 6.27
N ARG A 244 8.23 -9.77 7.45
CA ARG A 244 7.85 -8.70 8.40
C ARG A 244 9.08 -7.96 8.93
N ASP A 245 10.15 -8.69 9.24
CA ASP A 245 11.43 -8.11 9.66
C ASP A 245 12.04 -7.26 8.54
N TRP A 246 11.94 -7.73 7.28
CA TRP A 246 12.38 -6.96 6.12
C TRP A 246 11.55 -5.69 5.91
N ILE A 247 10.21 -5.77 6.04
CA ILE A 247 9.33 -4.59 5.95
C ILE A 247 9.68 -3.59 7.06
N SER A 248 9.83 -4.05 8.30
CA SER A 248 10.21 -3.20 9.43
C SER A 248 11.52 -2.45 9.15
N ARG A 249 12.55 -3.14 8.69
CA ARG A 249 13.86 -2.53 8.46
C ARG A 249 13.93 -1.66 7.21
N GLU A 250 13.43 -2.15 6.08
CA GLU A 250 13.65 -1.51 4.77
C GLU A 250 12.56 -0.51 4.40
N ILE A 251 11.32 -0.72 4.88
CA ILE A 251 10.16 0.11 4.54
C ILE A 251 9.83 1.05 5.69
N PHE A 252 9.82 0.56 6.93
CA PHE A 252 9.53 1.35 8.12
C PHE A 252 10.77 1.93 8.81
N LEU A 253 11.98 1.58 8.36
CA LEU A 253 13.25 2.06 8.93
C LEU A 253 13.35 1.83 10.45
N GLU A 254 12.76 0.73 10.93
CA GLU A 254 12.70 0.33 12.34
C GLU A 254 11.88 1.25 13.27
N GLU A 255 11.19 2.27 12.73
CA GLU A 255 10.24 3.11 13.49
C GLU A 255 8.96 2.34 13.87
N ILE A 256 8.65 1.29 13.10
CA ILE A 256 7.56 0.36 13.37
C ILE A 256 8.14 -1.06 13.35
N SER A 257 8.08 -1.75 14.49
CA SER A 257 8.68 -3.08 14.68
C SER A 257 7.81 -4.03 15.50
N GLU A 258 8.20 -5.30 15.57
CA GLU A 258 7.55 -6.33 16.39
C GLU A 258 7.45 -5.93 17.87
N ASP A 259 8.44 -5.18 18.37
CA ASP A 259 8.46 -4.70 19.75
C ASP A 259 7.52 -3.48 19.91
N PRO A 260 6.45 -3.58 20.71
CA PRO A 260 5.55 -2.46 20.94
C PRO A 260 6.23 -1.29 21.66
N LEU A 261 7.29 -1.52 22.45
CA LEU A 261 8.00 -0.43 23.14
C LEU A 261 8.84 0.38 22.17
N GLN A 262 9.43 -0.25 21.16
CA GLN A 262 10.09 0.47 20.09
C GLN A 262 9.10 1.33 19.30
N THR A 263 7.91 0.79 18.99
CA THR A 263 6.90 1.48 18.17
C THR A 263 6.10 2.55 18.93
N PHE A 264 5.78 2.32 20.20
CA PHE A 264 4.89 3.18 21.00
C PHE A 264 5.54 3.77 22.25
N GLY A 265 6.82 3.50 22.53
CA GLY A 265 7.47 3.89 23.78
C GLY A 265 7.39 5.39 24.04
N PHE A 266 7.66 6.21 23.03
CA PHE A 266 7.54 7.66 23.12
C PHE A 266 6.12 8.14 23.48
N LYS A 267 5.08 7.38 23.12
CA LYS A 267 3.68 7.69 23.50
C LYS A 267 3.42 7.34 24.95
N PHE A 268 3.93 6.20 25.44
CA PHE A 268 3.83 5.84 26.85
C PHE A 268 4.55 6.87 27.74
N GLU A 269 5.74 7.30 27.35
CA GLU A 269 6.47 8.36 28.05
C GLU A 269 5.68 9.68 28.07
N ALA A 270 5.10 10.09 26.93
CA ALA A 270 4.35 11.34 26.81
C ALA A 270 3.09 11.38 27.70
N ILE A 271 2.52 10.22 28.03
CA ILE A 271 1.35 10.13 28.92
C ILE A 271 1.74 9.83 30.37
N GLY A 272 3.03 9.80 30.71
CA GLY A 272 3.48 9.57 32.09
C GLY A 272 3.45 8.10 32.52
N CYS A 273 3.49 7.16 31.58
CA CYS A 273 3.73 5.75 31.86
C CYS A 273 5.21 5.41 31.64
N PRO A 274 6.05 5.39 32.69
CA PRO A 274 7.44 5.00 32.55
C PRO A 274 7.53 3.54 32.09
N ILE A 275 8.43 3.29 31.15
CA ILE A 275 8.77 1.97 30.66
C ILE A 275 9.90 1.46 31.56
N GLU A 276 9.63 0.47 32.41
CA GLU A 276 10.63 -0.20 33.27
C GLU A 276 11.24 -1.43 32.58
#